data_AF-A0A6A6P5E4-F1
#
_entry.id   AF-A0A6A6P5E4-F1
#
_cell.length_a   1.000
_cell.length_b   1.000
_cell.length_c   1.000
_cell.angle_alpha   90.00
_cell.angle_beta   90.00
_cell.angle_gamma   90.00
#
_symmetry.space_group_name_H-M   'P 1'
#
loop_
_entity.id
_entity.type
_entity.pdbx_description
1 polymer ?
#
loop_
_entity_poly.entity_id
_entity_poly.type
_entity_poly.pdbx_seq_one_letter_code
_entity_poly.pdbx_strand_id
1 'polypeptide(L)' 'ARIRDNQRRSRARRKEYLQELEGKFRNCQQLGVEASAEIQAAARKVLEENKRLRSLLRQKGLT' A
#
# COMPACT_ATOMS: atom_id res chain seq x y z
N ALA A 1 -32.52 -8.02 34.49
CA ALA A 1 -32.31 -8.72 33.20
C ALA A 1 -31.88 -7.79 32.04
N ARG A 2 -32.48 -6.59 31.87
CA ARG A 2 -32.24 -5.68 30.73
C ARG A 2 -30.85 -5.04 30.62
N ILE A 3 -30.23 -4.68 31.75
CA ILE A 3 -28.92 -3.98 31.77
C ILE A 3 -27.80 -4.87 31.21
N ARG A 4 -27.76 -6.15 31.62
CA ARG A 4 -26.77 -7.12 31.12
C ARG A 4 -26.89 -7.35 29.62
N ASP A 5 -28.11 -7.43 29.11
CA ASP A 5 -28.37 -7.64 27.69
C ASP A 5 -27.96 -6.42 26.85
N ASN A 6 -28.23 -5.21 27.33
CA ASN A 6 -27.72 -3.99 26.71
C ASN A 6 -26.19 -3.90 26.76
N GLN A 7 -25.57 -4.30 27.87
CA GLN A 7 -24.11 -4.36 27.98
C GLN A 7 -23.52 -5.35 26.95
N ARG A 8 -24.13 -6.53 26.79
CA ARG A 8 -23.71 -7.53 25.81
C ARG A 8 -23.84 -6.99 24.39
N ARG A 9 -24.97 -6.38 24.04
CA ARG A 9 -25.18 -5.76 22.72
C ARG A 9 -24.19 -4.62 22.44
N SER A 10 -23.89 -3.79 23.42
CA SER A 10 -22.88 -2.73 23.28
C SER A 10 -21.48 -3.31 23.04
N ARG A 11 -21.09 -4.34 23.80
CA ARG A 11 -19.81 -5.04 23.62
C ARG A 11 -19.73 -5.71 22.24
N ALA A 12 -20.81 -6.33 21.77
CA ALA A 12 -20.88 -6.93 20.44
C ALA A 12 -20.66 -5.89 19.34
N ARG A 13 -21.42 -4.78 19.36
CA ARG A 13 -21.27 -3.69 18.38
C ARG A 13 -19.87 -3.08 18.41
N ARG A 14 -19.29 -2.88 19.60
CA ARG A 14 -17.92 -2.36 19.72
C ARG A 14 -16.90 -3.33 19.11
N LYS A 15 -17.08 -4.63 19.32
CA LYS A 15 -16.21 -5.66 18.74
C LYS A 15 -16.31 -5.66 17.22
N GLU A 16 -17.52 -5.65 16.67
CA GLU A 16 -17.77 -5.58 15.22
C GLU A 16 -17.13 -4.34 14.60
N TYR A 17 -17.32 -3.17 15.21
CA TYR A 17 -16.72 -1.93 14.74
C TYR A 17 -15.18 -1.95 14.76
N LEU A 18 -14.57 -2.49 15.83
CA LEU A 18 -13.12 -2.63 15.88
C LEU A 18 -12.61 -3.59 14.80
N GLN A 19 -13.27 -4.72 14.59
CA GLN A 19 -12.91 -5.66 13.53
C GLN A 19 -13.02 -5.02 12.14
N GLU A 20 -14.05 -4.20 11.90
CA GLU A 20 -14.21 -3.46 10.65
C GLU A 20 -13.06 -2.46 10.45
N LEU A 21 -12.69 -1.70 11.49
CA LEU A 21 -11.57 -0.75 11.43
C LEU A 21 -10.23 -1.46 11.18
N GLU A 22 -9.96 -2.56 11.88
CA GLU A 22 -8.77 -3.37 11.66
C GLU A 22 -8.72 -3.92 10.22
N GLY A 23 -9.86 -4.34 9.68
CA GLY A 23 -9.98 -4.78 8.29
C GLY A 23 -9.64 -3.66 7.30
N LYS A 24 -10.25 -2.48 7.47
CA LYS A 24 -9.95 -1.30 6.63
C LYS A 24 -8.49 -0.89 6.70
N PHE A 25 -7.90 -0.91 7.90
CA PHE A 25 -6.49 -0.57 8.09
C PHE A 25 -5.56 -1.54 7.36
N ARG A 26 -5.80 -2.86 7.47
CA ARG A 26 -5.02 -3.87 6.74
C ARG A 26 -5.11 -3.69 5.24
N ASN A 27 -6.31 -3.41 4.71
CA ASN A 27 -6.48 -3.15 3.28
C ASN A 27 -5.69 -1.92 2.83
N CYS A 28 -5.73 -0.82 3.58
CA CYS A 28 -4.93 0.37 3.28
C CYS A 28 -3.42 0.06 3.32
N GLN A 29 -2.96 -0.72 4.29
CA GLN A 29 -1.55 -1.13 4.35
C GLN A 29 -1.14 -1.96 3.14
N GLN A 30 -1.95 -2.95 2.74
CA GLN A 30 -1.68 -3.78 1.58
C GLN A 30 -1.62 -2.96 0.30
N LEU A 31 -2.61 -2.10 0.06
CA LEU A 31 -2.63 -1.19 -1.09
C LEU A 31 -1.41 -0.26 -1.11
N GLY A 32 -0.99 0.27 0.04
CA GLY A 32 0.21 1.10 0.14
C GLY A 32 1.50 0.33 -0.23
N VAL A 33 1.59 -0.94 0.17
CA VAL A 33 2.73 -1.81 -0.18
C VAL A 33 2.74 -2.13 -1.67
N GLU A 34 1.60 -2.50 -2.24
CA GLU A 34 1.47 -2.83 -3.67
C GLU A 34 1.81 -1.60 -4.54
N ALA A 35 1.23 -0.44 -4.24
CA ALA A 35 1.52 0.80 -4.94
C ALA A 35 3.01 1.17 -4.87
N SER A 36 3.66 0.96 -3.72
CA SER A 36 5.11 1.20 -3.58
C SER A 36 5.94 0.26 -4.45
N ALA A 37 5.55 -1.01 -4.56
CA ALA A 37 6.23 -1.99 -5.40
C ALA A 37 6.11 -1.66 -6.90
N GLU A 38 4.93 -1.22 -7.34
CA GLU A 38 4.70 -0.77 -8.72
C GLU A 38 5.56 0.45 -9.07
N ILE A 39 5.59 1.46 -8.19
CA ILE A 39 6.44 2.65 -8.36
C ILE A 39 7.92 2.25 -8.44
N GLN A 40 8.39 1.36 -7.55
CA GLN A 40 9.77 0.87 -7.58
C GLN A 40 10.08 0.07 -8.85
N ALA A 41 9.14 -0.68 -9.40
CA ALA A 41 9.31 -1.38 -10.68
C ALA A 41 9.43 -0.40 -11.84
N ALA A 42 8.57 0.63 -11.90
CA ALA A 42 8.64 1.68 -12.91
C ALA A 42 9.97 2.47 -12.82
N ALA A 43 10.39 2.84 -11.61
CA ALA A 43 11.65 3.54 -11.38
C ALA A 43 12.87 2.73 -11.87
N ARG A 44 12.88 1.40 -11.64
CA ARG A 44 13.94 0.51 -12.15
C ARG A 44 14.00 0.51 -13.68
N LYS A 45 12.87 0.40 -14.37
CA LYS A 45 12.81 0.48 -15.84
C LYS A 45 13.36 1.81 -16.36
N VAL A 46 12.94 2.93 -15.76
CA VAL A 46 13.43 4.27 -16.14
C VAL A 46 14.95 4.39 -15.94
N LEU A 47 15.49 3.81 -14.87
CA LEU A 47 16.93 3.79 -14.62
C LEU A 47 17.69 2.96 -15.66
N GLU A 48 17.19 1.79 -16.04
CA GLU A 48 17.79 0.97 -17.09
C GLU A 48 17.80 1.67 -18.45
N GLU A 49 16.67 2.25 -18.85
CA GLU A 49 16.56 2.98 -20.11
C GLU A 49 17.48 4.20 -20.12
N ASN A 50 17.56 4.95 -19.02
CA ASN A 50 18.53 6.04 -18.89
C ASN A 50 19.98 5.58 -19.02
N LYS A 51 20.33 4.42 -18.43
CA LYS A 51 21.68 3.85 -18.60
C LYS A 51 21.97 3.53 -20.06
N ARG A 52 21.02 2.92 -20.77
CA ARG A 52 21.13 2.59 -22.21
C ARG A 52 21.26 3.85 -23.06
N LEU A 53 20.39 4.84 -22.85
CA LEU A 53 20.42 6.11 -23.57
C LEU A 53 21.74 6.87 -23.32
N ARG A 54 22.20 6.95 -22.08
CA ARG A 54 23.51 7.56 -21.75
C ARG A 54 24.68 6.81 -22.39
N SER A 55 24.61 5.49 -22.47
CA SER A 55 25.62 4.70 -23.19
C SER A 55 25.64 5.04 -24.68
N LEU A 56 24.45 5.13 -25.32
CA LEU A 56 24.32 5.49 -26.72
C LEU A 56 24.84 6.91 -26.99
N LEU A 57 24.50 7.89 -26.14
CA LEU A 57 25.00 9.26 -26.25
C LEU A 57 26.53 9.28 -26.20
N ARG A 58 27.13 8.58 -25.23
CA ARG A 58 28.59 8.46 -25.13
C ARG A 58 29.22 7.84 -26.37
N GLN A 59 28.62 6.81 -26.96
CA GLN A 59 29.08 6.22 -28.23
C GLN A 59 29.04 7.21 -29.39
N LYS A 60 28.13 8.19 -29.34
CA LYS A 60 28.01 9.27 -30.34
C LYS A 60 28.88 10.48 -30.02
N GLY A 61 29.74 10.41 -29.00
CA GLY A 61 30.59 11.52 -28.57
C GLY A 61 29.84 12.64 -27.84
N LEU A 62 28.60 12.39 -27.42
CA LEU A 62 27.78 13.31 -26.66
C LEU A 62 27.86 12.90 -25.18
N THR A 63 28.42 13.76 -24.33
CA THR A 63 28.57 13.55 -22.88
C THR A 63 27.48 14.24 -22.08
#